data_AF-A0A0G4K431-F1
#
_entry.id   AF-A0A0G4K431-F1
#
_cell.length_a   1.000
_cell.length_b   1.000
_cell.length_c   1.000
_cell.angle_alpha   90.00
_cell.angle_beta   90.00
_cell.angle_gamma   90.00
#
_symmetry.space_group_name_H-M   'P 1'
#
loop_
_entity.id
_entity.type
_entity.pdbx_description
1 polymer ?
#
loop_
_entity_poly.entity_id
_entity_poly.type
_entity_poly.pdbx_seq_one_letter_code
_entity_poly.pdbx_strand_id
1 'polypeptide(L)'
;MEYLAKETNFVAGLRSKSGYPSPMTAYCVYMAIKASALKAFGTDNLGGKKISIQGFGHIGLVLCDYLAKDNVHLFVSDIDNDKVKKVVELYKAKEVDVNSIYEQDVDIFAPCGLGAIINDETIPKLKCKVIAGSPNNVLKESHHGRILKEKGIVYAPDYVANAGGVINVAMENPTYNYEAAKSATEKIYNRILEIFEISDRENISTNEAADKLAMQE
;
A
#
# COMPACT_ATOMS: atom_id res chain seq x y z
N MET A 1 -17.02 -12.00 13.29
CA MET A 1 -18.04 -12.06 12.22
C MET A 1 -19.00 -13.22 12.42
N GLU A 2 -18.55 -14.47 12.58
CA GLU A 2 -19.45 -15.63 12.76
C GLU A 2 -20.46 -15.49 13.92
N TYR A 3 -20.05 -14.93 15.06
CA TYR A 3 -20.98 -14.66 16.16
C TYR A 3 -22.00 -13.58 15.83
N LEU A 4 -21.61 -12.53 15.10
CA LEU A 4 -22.52 -11.46 14.66
C LEU A 4 -23.50 -11.94 13.60
N ALA A 5 -23.07 -12.87 12.73
CA ALA A 5 -23.90 -13.47 11.69
C ALA A 5 -25.07 -14.30 12.25
N LYS A 6 -25.02 -14.68 13.53
CA LYS A 6 -26.14 -15.32 14.20
C LYS A 6 -27.27 -14.35 14.52
N GLU A 7 -26.96 -13.06 14.66
CA GLU A 7 -27.89 -12.01 15.09
C GLU A 7 -28.30 -11.06 13.95
N THR A 8 -27.54 -11.00 12.85
CA THR A 8 -27.82 -10.09 11.74
C THR A 8 -27.24 -10.57 10.41
N ASN A 9 -27.92 -10.21 9.31
CA ASN A 9 -27.43 -10.39 7.94
C ASN A 9 -26.56 -9.22 7.46
N PHE A 10 -26.48 -8.11 8.22
CA PHE A 10 -25.65 -6.95 7.90
C PHE A 10 -24.21 -7.15 8.38
N VAL A 11 -23.59 -8.23 7.92
CA VAL A 11 -22.22 -8.63 8.28
C VAL A 11 -21.50 -9.12 7.03
N ALA A 12 -20.22 -8.78 6.91
CA ALA A 12 -19.33 -9.26 5.85
C ALA A 12 -18.01 -9.75 6.46
N GLY A 13 -17.19 -10.44 5.66
CA GLY A 13 -15.92 -11.00 6.11
C GLY A 13 -16.09 -12.32 6.87
N LEU A 14 -17.04 -13.15 6.42
CA LEU A 14 -17.27 -14.48 6.99
C LEU A 14 -16.20 -15.44 6.49
N ARG A 15 -15.79 -16.39 7.35
CA ARG A 15 -14.72 -17.35 7.00
C ARG A 15 -15.14 -18.28 5.84
N SER A 16 -16.43 -18.57 5.75
CA SER A 16 -17.04 -19.34 4.66
C SER A 16 -17.17 -18.58 3.34
N LYS A 17 -16.93 -17.26 3.35
CA LYS A 17 -17.04 -16.37 2.18
C LYS A 17 -15.67 -15.75 1.86
N SER A 18 -15.51 -14.44 2.04
CA SER A 18 -14.28 -13.73 1.66
C SER A 18 -13.13 -13.92 2.65
N GLY A 19 -13.41 -14.42 3.86
CA GLY A 19 -12.42 -14.76 4.86
C GLY A 19 -11.56 -13.57 5.30
N TYR A 20 -10.27 -13.84 5.56
CA TYR A 20 -9.33 -12.81 5.97
C TYR A 20 -8.98 -11.89 4.78
N PRO A 21 -9.17 -10.56 4.90
CA PRO A 21 -8.99 -9.63 3.77
C PRO A 21 -7.52 -9.28 3.47
N SER A 22 -6.58 -9.68 4.34
CA SER A 22 -5.18 -9.26 4.25
C SER A 22 -4.48 -9.62 2.94
N PRO A 23 -4.66 -10.82 2.34
CA PRO A 23 -4.04 -11.14 1.05
C PRO A 23 -4.52 -10.22 -0.08
N MET A 24 -5.83 -9.93 -0.14
CA MET A 24 -6.38 -9.02 -1.15
C MET A 24 -5.88 -7.59 -0.94
N THR A 25 -5.72 -7.17 0.32
CA THR A 25 -5.15 -5.87 0.67
C THR A 25 -3.68 -5.77 0.24
N ALA A 26 -2.87 -6.80 0.50
CA ALA A 26 -1.48 -6.84 0.05
C ALA A 26 -1.37 -6.79 -1.49
N TYR A 27 -2.27 -7.49 -2.18
CA TYR A 27 -2.33 -7.45 -3.64
C TYR A 27 -2.73 -6.06 -4.17
N CYS A 28 -3.68 -5.39 -3.53
CA CYS A 28 -4.05 -4.01 -3.82
C CYS A 28 -2.85 -3.06 -3.69
N VAL A 29 -2.10 -3.17 -2.59
CA VAL A 29 -0.89 -2.36 -2.36
C VAL A 29 0.17 -2.65 -3.42
N TYR A 30 0.35 -3.91 -3.81
CA TYR A 30 1.23 -4.28 -4.92
C TYR A 30 0.83 -3.58 -6.23
N MET A 31 -0.46 -3.57 -6.59
CA MET A 31 -0.95 -2.84 -7.77
C MET A 31 -0.72 -1.33 -7.64
N ALA A 32 -0.92 -0.74 -6.46
CA ALA A 32 -0.65 0.67 -6.21
C ALA A 32 0.84 1.01 -6.34
N ILE A 33 1.74 0.14 -5.87
CA ILE A 33 3.20 0.28 -6.04
C ILE A 33 3.54 0.29 -7.53
N LYS A 34 3.00 -0.65 -8.31
CA LYS A 34 3.26 -0.73 -9.76
C LYS A 34 2.78 0.52 -10.51
N ALA A 35 1.57 1.01 -10.22
CA ALA A 35 1.07 2.24 -10.83
C ALA A 35 1.92 3.46 -10.45
N SER A 36 2.35 3.53 -9.19
CA SER A 36 3.23 4.60 -8.70
C SER A 36 4.63 4.53 -9.31
N ALA A 37 5.16 3.33 -9.54
CA ALA A 37 6.42 3.12 -10.24
C ALA A 37 6.32 3.60 -11.70
N LEU A 38 5.20 3.32 -12.40
CA LEU A 38 4.98 3.84 -13.75
C LEU A 38 5.04 5.37 -13.77
N LYS A 39 4.36 6.03 -12.83
CA LYS A 39 4.36 7.49 -12.69
C LYS A 39 5.75 8.06 -12.37
N ALA A 40 6.49 7.44 -11.45
CA ALA A 40 7.77 7.95 -10.98
C ALA A 40 8.96 7.63 -11.91
N PHE A 41 8.92 6.47 -12.58
CA PHE A 41 10.06 5.90 -13.29
C PHE A 41 9.79 5.62 -14.77
N GLY A 42 8.56 5.85 -15.26
CA GLY A 42 8.17 5.58 -16.64
C GLY A 42 7.93 4.10 -16.95
N THR A 43 8.00 3.22 -15.94
CA THR A 43 7.73 1.79 -16.08
C THR A 43 7.15 1.20 -14.78
N ASP A 44 6.20 0.28 -14.90
CA ASP A 44 5.65 -0.49 -13.78
C ASP A 44 6.47 -1.74 -13.45
N ASN A 45 7.55 -1.99 -14.19
CA ASN A 45 8.49 -3.08 -13.92
C ASN A 45 9.35 -2.74 -12.69
N LEU A 46 9.25 -3.57 -11.66
CA LEU A 46 9.96 -3.38 -10.39
C LEU A 46 11.35 -4.03 -10.37
N GLY A 47 11.74 -4.77 -11.41
CA GLY A 47 13.02 -5.47 -11.51
C GLY A 47 14.22 -4.59 -11.15
N GLY A 48 14.99 -5.03 -10.15
CA GLY A 48 16.19 -4.32 -9.67
C GLY A 48 15.91 -3.06 -8.83
N LYS A 49 14.65 -2.67 -8.60
CA LYS A 49 14.32 -1.56 -7.71
C LYS A 49 14.65 -1.91 -6.26
N LYS A 50 15.08 -0.91 -5.51
CA LYS A 50 15.25 -0.99 -4.05
C LYS A 50 13.95 -0.58 -3.38
N ILE A 51 13.35 -1.48 -2.61
CA ILE A 51 12.07 -1.25 -1.93
C ILE A 51 12.25 -1.46 -0.44
N SER A 52 11.90 -0.46 0.36
CA SER A 52 11.83 -0.59 1.82
C SER A 52 10.43 -0.90 2.29
N ILE A 53 10.28 -1.84 3.22
CA ILE A 53 9.01 -2.23 3.84
C ILE A 53 9.14 -2.09 5.34
N GLN A 54 8.23 -1.31 5.94
CA GLN A 54 8.15 -1.11 7.39
C GLN A 54 6.92 -1.81 7.95
N GLY A 55 7.10 -2.94 8.65
CA GLY A 55 6.06 -3.71 9.29
C GLY A 55 5.72 -5.02 8.56
N PHE A 56 5.77 -6.13 9.29
CA PHE A 56 5.52 -7.50 8.86
C PHE A 56 4.34 -8.12 9.61
N GLY A 57 3.26 -7.35 9.73
CA GLY A 57 1.93 -7.94 9.93
C GLY A 57 1.52 -8.82 8.75
N HIS A 58 0.27 -9.30 8.75
CA HIS A 58 -0.25 -10.16 7.68
C HIS A 58 -0.10 -9.54 6.28
N ILE A 59 -0.32 -8.23 6.14
CA ILE A 59 -0.24 -7.54 4.85
C ILE A 59 1.21 -7.40 4.39
N GLY A 60 2.11 -6.93 5.25
CA GLY A 60 3.52 -6.73 4.91
C GLY A 60 4.23 -8.02 4.49
N LEU A 61 3.94 -9.14 5.17
CA LEU A 61 4.49 -10.46 4.80
C LEU A 61 4.03 -10.90 3.41
N VAL A 62 2.73 -10.78 3.11
CA VAL A 62 2.20 -11.15 1.79
C VAL A 62 2.67 -10.18 0.70
N LEU A 63 2.90 -8.90 1.04
CA LEU A 63 3.48 -7.95 0.11
C LEU A 63 4.91 -8.35 -0.29
N CYS A 64 5.72 -8.88 0.65
CA CYS A 64 7.02 -9.45 0.32
C CYS A 64 6.92 -10.59 -0.70
N ASP A 65 5.93 -11.48 -0.59
CA ASP A 65 5.71 -12.57 -1.54
C ASP A 65 5.48 -12.07 -2.98
N TYR A 66 4.73 -10.97 -3.14
CA TYR A 66 4.51 -10.36 -4.45
C TYR A 66 5.78 -9.70 -4.98
N LEU A 67 6.43 -8.87 -4.16
CA LEU A 67 7.59 -8.10 -4.58
C LEU A 67 8.83 -8.97 -4.85
N ALA A 68 9.03 -10.05 -4.09
CA ALA A 68 10.14 -10.97 -4.28
C ALA A 68 10.10 -11.67 -5.65
N LYS A 69 8.91 -11.86 -6.23
CA LYS A 69 8.74 -12.45 -7.58
C LYS A 69 9.23 -11.52 -8.69
N ASP A 70 9.31 -10.22 -8.42
CA ASP A 70 9.75 -9.21 -9.38
C ASP A 70 11.27 -8.94 -9.32
N ASN A 71 12.05 -9.74 -8.60
CA ASN A 71 13.52 -9.59 -8.48
C ASN A 71 13.94 -8.19 -7.97
N VAL A 72 13.26 -7.69 -6.94
CA VAL A 72 13.58 -6.42 -6.28
C VAL A 72 14.64 -6.61 -5.18
N HIS A 73 15.25 -5.52 -4.72
CA HIS A 73 16.08 -5.50 -3.52
C HIS A 73 15.26 -5.02 -2.32
N LEU A 74 14.94 -5.92 -1.39
CA LEU A 74 14.12 -5.62 -0.22
C LEU A 74 14.96 -5.11 0.96
N PHE A 75 14.51 -4.02 1.57
CA PHE A 75 15.01 -3.47 2.83
C PHE A 75 13.88 -3.58 3.85
N VAL A 76 14.12 -4.22 4.98
CA VAL A 76 13.04 -4.70 5.86
C VAL A 76 13.24 -4.25 7.29
N SER A 77 12.16 -3.78 7.92
CA SER A 77 12.17 -3.32 9.30
C SER A 77 10.85 -3.57 10.01
N ASP A 78 10.90 -4.02 11.26
CA ASP A 78 9.77 -4.19 12.17
C ASP A 78 10.30 -4.07 13.62
N ILE A 79 9.43 -3.69 14.55
CA ILE A 79 9.76 -3.67 15.99
C ILE A 79 9.99 -5.09 16.54
N ASP A 80 9.42 -6.10 15.87
CA ASP A 80 9.56 -7.51 16.19
C ASP A 80 10.71 -8.12 15.36
N ASN A 81 11.87 -8.24 16.00
CA ASN A 81 13.09 -8.77 15.39
C ASN A 81 12.93 -10.21 14.87
N ASP A 82 12.05 -11.02 15.45
CA ASP A 82 11.87 -12.40 14.99
C ASP A 82 11.13 -12.45 13.65
N LYS A 83 10.24 -11.49 13.38
CA LYS A 83 9.64 -11.32 12.05
C LYS A 83 10.66 -10.85 11.03
N VAL A 84 11.52 -9.89 11.40
CA VAL A 84 12.57 -9.39 10.50
C VAL A 84 13.50 -10.52 10.08
N LYS A 85 14.01 -11.32 11.03
CA LYS A 85 14.88 -12.47 10.74
C LYS A 85 14.23 -13.45 9.76
N LYS A 86 12.95 -13.80 9.96
CA LYS A 86 12.21 -14.67 9.04
C LYS A 86 12.14 -14.10 7.63
N VAL A 87 11.85 -12.81 7.49
CA VAL A 87 11.77 -12.14 6.17
C VAL A 87 13.15 -12.07 5.51
N VAL A 88 14.21 -11.80 6.27
CA VAL A 88 15.60 -11.82 5.78
C VAL A 88 15.96 -13.21 5.26
N GLU A 89 15.67 -14.27 6.02
CA GLU A 89 15.95 -15.65 5.62
C GLU A 89 15.17 -16.07 4.37
N LEU A 90 13.86 -15.76 4.31
CA LEU A 90 12.98 -16.17 3.21
C LEU A 90 13.29 -15.43 1.90
N TYR A 91 13.55 -14.13 1.96
CA TYR A 91 13.63 -13.28 0.77
C TYR A 91 15.02 -12.69 0.52
N LYS A 92 16.02 -13.07 1.32
CA LYS A 92 17.38 -12.50 1.27
C LYS A 92 17.37 -10.97 1.36
N ALA A 93 16.42 -10.44 2.13
CA ALA A 93 16.24 -9.02 2.33
C ALA A 93 17.36 -8.44 3.22
N LYS A 94 17.58 -7.13 3.14
CA LYS A 94 18.49 -6.41 4.03
C LYS A 94 17.72 -5.90 5.25
N GLU A 95 18.11 -6.34 6.44
CA GLU A 95 17.62 -5.78 7.70
C GLU A 95 18.02 -4.31 7.88
N VAL A 96 17.09 -3.51 8.40
CA VAL A 96 17.28 -2.09 8.70
C VAL A 96 16.62 -1.75 10.04
N ASP A 97 17.31 -0.96 10.86
CA ASP A 97 16.76 -0.44 12.10
C ASP A 97 15.50 0.41 11.88
N VAL A 98 14.53 0.31 12.79
CA VAL A 98 13.22 0.97 12.69
C VAL A 98 13.33 2.48 12.52
N ASN A 99 14.31 3.11 13.17
CA ASN A 99 14.49 4.56 13.08
C ASN A 99 15.24 4.97 11.81
N SER A 100 16.05 4.05 11.26
CA SER A 100 16.87 4.29 10.07
C SER A 100 16.12 4.01 8.76
N ILE A 101 14.92 3.43 8.80
CA ILE A 101 14.19 3.01 7.60
C ILE A 101 13.88 4.18 6.65
N TYR A 102 13.58 5.36 7.20
CA TYR A 102 13.26 6.56 6.43
C TYR A 102 14.47 7.13 5.66
N GLU A 103 15.69 6.81 6.10
CA GLU A 103 16.94 7.35 5.57
C GLU A 103 17.58 6.45 4.51
N GLN A 104 16.98 5.29 4.25
CA GLN A 104 17.53 4.34 3.29
C GLN A 104 17.51 4.89 1.86
N ASP A 105 18.59 4.64 1.14
CA ASP A 105 18.70 4.95 -0.28
C ASP A 105 17.94 3.89 -1.10
N VAL A 106 16.62 4.07 -1.19
CA VAL A 106 15.67 3.18 -1.86
C VAL A 106 14.83 3.94 -2.86
N ASP A 107 14.30 3.26 -3.86
CA ASP A 107 13.41 3.85 -4.88
C ASP A 107 11.99 4.04 -4.31
N ILE A 108 11.52 3.05 -3.56
CA ILE A 108 10.13 2.95 -3.07
C ILE A 108 10.14 2.69 -1.56
N PHE A 109 9.27 3.40 -0.84
CA PHE A 109 8.95 3.14 0.56
C PHE A 109 7.51 2.63 0.70
N ALA A 110 7.36 1.44 1.29
CA ALA A 110 6.09 0.77 1.51
C ALA A 110 5.81 0.63 3.01
N PRO A 111 5.17 1.64 3.65
CA PRO A 111 4.75 1.50 5.04
C PRO A 111 3.66 0.42 5.15
N CYS A 112 3.79 -0.50 6.11
CA CYS A 112 2.84 -1.59 6.39
C CYS A 112 2.60 -1.79 7.90
N GLY A 113 2.93 -0.78 8.70
CA GLY A 113 2.81 -0.77 10.16
C GLY A 113 1.81 0.26 10.66
N LEU A 114 2.31 1.32 11.30
CA LEU A 114 1.49 2.38 11.88
C LEU A 114 1.16 3.49 10.87
N GLY A 115 0.08 4.22 11.12
CA GLY A 115 -0.23 5.49 10.46
C GLY A 115 0.59 6.67 11.03
N ALA A 116 0.36 7.85 10.48
CA ALA A 116 1.00 9.14 10.80
C ALA A 116 2.53 9.15 10.67
N ILE A 117 3.08 8.19 9.92
CA ILE A 117 4.52 8.00 9.72
C ILE A 117 5.10 8.99 8.71
N ILE A 118 4.27 9.64 7.89
CA ILE A 118 4.69 10.74 7.04
C ILE A 118 4.31 12.06 7.72
N ASN A 119 5.32 12.78 8.17
CA ASN A 119 5.19 14.01 8.96
C ASN A 119 6.45 14.89 8.84
N ASP A 120 6.48 16.01 9.57
CA ASP A 120 7.57 16.99 9.51
C ASP A 120 8.95 16.44 9.89
N GLU A 121 9.02 15.36 10.67
CA GLU A 121 10.27 14.74 11.11
C GLU A 121 10.78 13.70 10.10
N THR A 122 9.87 12.98 9.45
CA THR A 122 10.22 11.87 8.54
C THR A 122 10.39 12.34 7.10
N ILE A 123 9.57 13.29 6.62
CA ILE A 123 9.62 13.81 5.26
C ILE A 123 11.03 14.30 4.85
N PRO A 124 11.78 15.04 5.68
CA PRO A 124 13.13 15.49 5.33
C PRO A 124 14.14 14.35 5.15
N LYS A 125 13.89 13.18 5.74
CA LYS A 125 14.80 12.02 5.73
C LYS A 125 14.61 11.13 4.51
N LEU A 126 13.41 11.15 3.92
CA LEU A 126 13.03 10.30 2.80
C LEU A 126 13.88 10.57 1.56
N LYS A 127 14.48 9.50 1.03
CA LYS A 127 15.23 9.50 -0.25
C LYS A 127 14.45 8.87 -1.40
N CYS A 128 13.36 8.17 -1.09
CA CYS A 128 12.53 7.49 -2.07
C CYS A 128 11.81 8.45 -3.01
N LYS A 129 11.43 7.95 -4.18
CA LYS A 129 10.59 8.64 -5.16
C LYS A 129 9.13 8.22 -5.09
N VAL A 130 8.84 7.08 -4.47
CA VAL A 130 7.48 6.55 -4.31
C VAL A 130 7.19 6.21 -2.85
N ILE A 131 5.98 6.54 -2.40
CA ILE A 131 5.39 6.05 -1.16
C ILE A 131 4.06 5.36 -1.50
N ALA A 132 3.95 4.07 -1.21
CA ALA A 132 2.72 3.30 -1.41
C ALA A 132 2.68 2.13 -0.42
N GLY A 133 1.67 2.10 0.45
CA GLY A 133 1.63 1.19 1.58
C GLY A 133 0.22 0.84 2.04
N SER A 134 0.12 0.12 3.16
CA SER A 134 -1.15 -0.41 3.68
C SER A 134 -1.78 0.27 4.90
N PRO A 135 -1.08 1.03 5.78
CA PRO A 135 -1.73 1.54 6.98
C PRO A 135 -2.74 2.62 6.63
N ASN A 136 -3.74 2.77 7.50
CA ASN A 136 -4.65 3.91 7.43
C ASN A 136 -3.95 5.15 7.99
N ASN A 137 -4.29 6.32 7.44
CA ASN A 137 -3.78 7.62 7.84
C ASN A 137 -2.26 7.72 7.68
N VAL A 138 -1.68 7.34 6.53
CA VAL A 138 -0.21 7.39 6.29
C VAL A 138 0.34 8.80 6.52
N LEU A 139 -0.36 9.81 6.01
CA LEU A 139 -0.07 11.22 6.28
C LEU A 139 -0.56 11.56 7.69
N LYS A 140 0.30 12.21 8.49
CA LYS A 140 -0.10 12.71 9.81
C LYS A 140 -1.12 13.86 9.68
N GLU A 141 -0.92 14.73 8.70
CA GLU A 141 -1.83 15.83 8.36
C GLU A 141 -1.96 15.95 6.83
N SER A 142 -3.09 16.45 6.33
CA SER A 142 -3.36 16.54 4.89
C SER A 142 -2.33 17.38 4.14
N HIS A 143 -1.80 18.43 4.77
CA HIS A 143 -0.81 19.33 4.18
C HIS A 143 0.52 18.62 3.88
N HIS A 144 0.84 17.51 4.57
CA HIS A 144 2.03 16.70 4.26
C HIS A 144 1.99 16.15 2.83
N GLY A 145 0.81 15.89 2.26
CA GLY A 145 0.66 15.48 0.86
C GLY A 145 1.13 16.55 -0.13
N ARG A 146 0.90 17.83 0.18
CA ARG A 146 1.42 18.96 -0.60
C ARG A 146 2.95 19.00 -0.55
N ILE A 147 3.54 18.82 0.62
CA ILE A 147 4.99 18.82 0.81
C ILE A 147 5.65 17.66 0.04
N LEU A 148 5.05 16.46 0.06
CA LEU A 148 5.53 15.32 -0.75
C LEU A 148 5.54 15.66 -2.24
N LYS A 149 4.46 16.28 -2.74
CA LYS A 149 4.38 16.72 -4.13
C LYS A 149 5.45 17.75 -4.48
N GLU A 150 5.66 18.75 -3.64
CA GLU A 150 6.69 19.78 -3.83
C GLU A 150 8.11 19.19 -3.86
N LYS A 151 8.34 18.09 -3.14
CA LYS A 151 9.58 17.29 -3.19
C LYS A 151 9.67 16.34 -4.39
N GLY A 152 8.62 16.24 -5.20
CA GLY A 152 8.55 15.30 -6.32
C GLY A 152 8.48 13.83 -5.88
N ILE A 153 7.91 13.56 -4.70
CA ILE A 153 7.65 12.20 -4.20
C ILE A 153 6.23 11.82 -4.61
N VAL A 154 6.10 10.72 -5.36
CA VAL A 154 4.81 10.16 -5.78
C VAL A 154 4.22 9.39 -4.61
N TYR A 155 3.10 9.89 -4.07
CA TYR A 155 2.37 9.25 -2.98
C TYR A 155 1.07 8.65 -3.50
N ALA A 156 0.91 7.34 -3.36
CA ALA A 156 -0.37 6.67 -3.57
C ALA A 156 -1.26 6.85 -2.33
N PRO A 157 -2.42 7.53 -2.45
CA PRO A 157 -3.31 7.75 -1.31
C PRO A 157 -3.69 6.43 -0.64
N ASP A 158 -3.47 6.37 0.67
CA ASP A 158 -3.59 5.18 1.49
C ASP A 158 -4.94 4.47 1.38
N TYR A 159 -6.05 5.19 1.51
CA TYR A 159 -7.40 4.63 1.43
C TYR A 159 -7.77 4.06 0.05
N VAL A 160 -7.03 4.43 -1.00
CA VAL A 160 -7.13 3.82 -2.33
C VAL A 160 -6.16 2.64 -2.43
N ALA A 161 -4.91 2.82 -1.99
CA ALA A 161 -3.86 1.81 -2.05
C ALA A 161 -4.15 0.58 -1.17
N ASN A 162 -4.94 0.71 -0.11
CA ASN A 162 -5.32 -0.37 0.80
C ASN A 162 -6.79 -0.83 0.64
N ALA A 163 -7.51 -0.34 -0.37
CA ALA A 163 -8.94 -0.62 -0.59
C ALA A 163 -9.27 -2.10 -0.86
N GLY A 164 -8.27 -2.94 -1.19
CA GLY A 164 -8.45 -4.35 -1.51
C GLY A 164 -9.22 -5.14 -0.46
N GLY A 165 -9.09 -4.81 0.83
CA GLY A 165 -9.87 -5.45 1.89
C GLY A 165 -11.37 -5.14 1.79
N VAL A 166 -11.72 -3.89 1.52
CA VAL A 166 -13.12 -3.45 1.33
C VAL A 166 -13.70 -4.04 0.04
N ILE A 167 -12.94 -4.01 -1.05
CA ILE A 167 -13.32 -4.64 -2.32
C ILE A 167 -13.60 -6.14 -2.10
N ASN A 168 -12.73 -6.84 -1.37
CA ASN A 168 -12.89 -8.27 -1.11
C ASN A 168 -14.21 -8.60 -0.41
N VAL A 169 -14.54 -7.87 0.66
CA VAL A 169 -15.75 -8.13 1.45
C VAL A 169 -17.02 -7.64 0.73
N ALA A 170 -16.93 -6.59 -0.09
CA ALA A 170 -18.05 -6.12 -0.91
C ALA A 170 -18.49 -7.15 -1.95
N MET A 171 -17.58 -8.03 -2.38
CA MET A 171 -17.81 -9.09 -3.37
C MET A 171 -18.44 -10.37 -2.76
N GLU A 172 -18.89 -10.35 -1.51
CA GLU A 172 -19.50 -11.52 -0.84
C GLU A 172 -20.95 -11.84 -1.28
N ASN A 173 -21.59 -11.00 -2.09
CA ASN A 173 -23.02 -11.09 -2.40
C ASN A 173 -23.28 -11.31 -3.91
N PRO A 174 -24.09 -12.31 -4.33
CA PRO A 174 -24.70 -13.38 -3.54
C PRO A 174 -23.74 -14.52 -3.15
N THR A 175 -22.68 -14.72 -3.93
CA THR A 175 -21.67 -15.77 -3.70
C THR A 175 -20.29 -15.18 -3.94
N TYR A 176 -19.39 -15.36 -2.97
CA TYR A 176 -18.01 -14.92 -3.10
C TYR A 176 -17.27 -15.66 -4.20
N ASN A 177 -16.56 -14.91 -5.04
CA ASN A 177 -15.65 -15.42 -6.05
C ASN A 177 -14.32 -14.68 -5.95
N TYR A 178 -13.26 -15.41 -5.58
CA TYR A 178 -11.93 -14.85 -5.38
C TYR A 178 -11.36 -14.19 -6.65
N GLU A 179 -11.51 -14.83 -7.82
CA GLU A 179 -11.00 -14.27 -9.08
C GLU A 179 -11.73 -12.99 -9.48
N ALA A 180 -13.04 -12.92 -9.24
CA ALA A 180 -13.81 -11.71 -9.47
C ALA A 180 -13.37 -10.57 -8.51
N ALA A 181 -13.14 -10.88 -7.23
CA ALA A 181 -12.63 -9.92 -6.25
C ALA A 181 -11.20 -9.47 -6.58
N LYS A 182 -10.35 -10.37 -7.05
CA LYS A 182 -9.00 -10.08 -7.51
C LYS A 182 -9.01 -9.18 -8.75
N SER A 183 -9.82 -9.50 -9.75
CA SER A 183 -9.98 -8.68 -10.96
C SER A 183 -10.58 -7.30 -10.65
N ALA A 184 -11.51 -7.21 -9.70
CA ALA A 184 -11.99 -5.92 -9.21
C ALA A 184 -10.87 -5.11 -8.52
N THR A 185 -10.02 -5.78 -7.74
CA THR A 185 -8.87 -5.16 -7.06
C THR A 185 -7.80 -4.70 -8.04
N GLU A 186 -7.58 -5.40 -9.17
CA GLU A 186 -6.64 -4.99 -10.22
C GLU A 186 -6.94 -3.60 -10.79
N LYS A 187 -8.21 -3.18 -10.77
CA LYS A 187 -8.63 -1.84 -11.23
C LYS A 187 -8.05 -0.70 -10.40
N ILE A 188 -7.57 -0.97 -9.18
CA ILE A 188 -6.86 0.01 -8.35
C ILE A 188 -5.64 0.57 -9.09
N TYR A 189 -4.97 -0.23 -9.91
CA TYR A 189 -3.87 0.26 -10.73
C TYR A 189 -4.28 1.47 -11.58
N ASN A 190 -5.36 1.34 -12.35
CA ASN A 190 -5.85 2.42 -13.21
C ASN A 190 -6.42 3.59 -12.38
N ARG A 191 -7.09 3.30 -11.25
CA ARG A 191 -7.63 4.33 -10.37
C ARG A 191 -6.52 5.21 -9.77
N ILE A 192 -5.39 4.60 -9.39
CA ILE A 192 -4.21 5.34 -8.91
C ILE A 192 -3.61 6.20 -10.03
N LEU A 193 -3.54 5.71 -11.27
CA LEU A 193 -3.06 6.50 -12.41
C LEU A 193 -3.96 7.71 -12.68
N GLU A 194 -5.28 7.53 -12.65
CA GLU A 194 -6.26 8.62 -12.80
C GLU A 194 -6.09 9.70 -11.72
N ILE A 195 -5.87 9.30 -10.47
CA ILE A 195 -5.56 10.24 -9.37
C ILE A 195 -4.30 11.05 -9.67
N PHE A 196 -3.25 10.42 -10.21
CA PHE A 196 -2.03 11.12 -10.58
C PHE A 196 -2.27 12.12 -11.72
N GLU A 197 -3.06 11.76 -12.72
CA GLU A 197 -3.44 12.65 -13.82
C GLU A 197 -4.23 13.87 -13.33
N ILE A 198 -5.17 13.68 -12.40
CA ILE A 198 -5.92 14.78 -11.77
C ILE A 198 -4.97 15.69 -10.98
N SER A 199 -4.10 15.10 -10.16
CA SER A 199 -3.09 15.81 -9.36
C SER A 199 -2.17 16.68 -10.23
N ASP A 200 -1.72 16.16 -11.37
CA ASP A 200 -0.90 16.92 -12.33
C ASP A 200 -1.69 18.05 -12.99
N ARG A 201 -2.85 17.71 -13.57
CA ARG A 201 -3.69 18.63 -14.35
C ARG A 201 -4.12 19.84 -13.54
N GLU A 202 -4.47 19.63 -12.27
CA GLU A 202 -5.03 20.65 -11.41
C GLU A 202 -4.03 21.25 -10.42
N ASN A 203 -2.80 20.76 -10.46
CA ASN A 203 -1.74 21.16 -9.56
C ASN A 203 -2.07 21.04 -8.03
N ILE A 204 -2.82 20.01 -7.66
CA ILE A 204 -3.15 19.64 -6.27
C ILE A 204 -2.35 18.41 -5.80
N SER A 205 -2.34 18.10 -4.51
CA SER A 205 -1.72 16.88 -3.97
C SER A 205 -2.51 15.62 -4.34
N THR A 206 -1.89 14.44 -4.26
CA THR A 206 -2.57 13.19 -4.66
C THR A 206 -3.72 12.80 -3.73
N ASN A 207 -3.65 13.13 -2.44
CA ASN A 207 -4.78 12.95 -1.52
C ASN A 207 -5.95 13.88 -1.86
N GLU A 208 -5.69 15.16 -2.19
CA GLU A 208 -6.74 16.08 -2.65
C GLU A 208 -7.36 15.62 -3.99
N ALA A 209 -6.54 15.11 -4.91
CA ALA A 209 -7.01 14.56 -6.18
C ALA A 209 -7.90 13.31 -5.99
N ALA A 210 -7.54 12.44 -5.05
CA ALA A 210 -8.34 11.27 -4.71
C ALA A 210 -9.69 11.65 -4.07
N ASP A 211 -9.70 12.65 -3.17
CA ASP A 211 -10.94 13.18 -2.59
C ASP A 211 -11.84 13.75 -3.69
N LYS A 212 -11.25 14.50 -4.62
CA LYS A 212 -11.99 15.09 -5.74
C LYS A 212 -12.60 14.03 -6.65
N LEU A 213 -11.83 12.99 -7.00
CA LEU A 213 -12.31 11.90 -7.83
C LEU A 213 -13.48 11.17 -7.15
N ALA A 214 -13.39 10.93 -5.84
CA ALA A 214 -14.46 10.29 -5.08
C ALA A 214 -15.76 11.09 -5.01
N MET A 215 -15.71 12.43 -5.15
CA MET A 215 -16.89 13.30 -5.15
C MET A 215 -17.54 13.47 -6.54
N GLN A 216 -16.88 13.01 -7.61
CA GLN A 216 -17.35 13.15 -8.99
C GLN A 216 -18.12 11.92 -9.50
N GLU A 217 -17.99 10.78 -8.81
CA GLU A 217 -18.77 9.55 -9.05
C GLU A 217 -19.96 9.44 -8.09
#